data_AF-A0A4U1CPB9-F1
#
_entry.id   AF-A0A4U1CPB9-F1
#
_cell.length_a   1.000
_cell.length_b   1.000
_cell.length_c   1.000
_cell.angle_alpha   90.00
_cell.angle_beta   90.00
_cell.angle_gamma   90.00
#
_symmetry.space_group_name_H-M   'P 1'
#
loop_
_entity.id
_entity.type
_entity.pdbx_description
1 polymer ?
#
loop_
_entity_poly.entity_id
_entity_poly.type
_entity_poly.pdbx_seq_one_letter_code
_entity_poly.pdbx_strand_id
1 'polypeptide(L)'
;MRLKKYITPVLFLLMYVQGAYGQQSNILNSSYIRVEGKGLLTSQIKEATKEKLVKIYTVGGFVTINSTNTFDKLANKLYLNTYLKERPHKQSKNILPSEVYLNPNEEFYVDILDGKTDSLVCRYEIKRLRSIPKIKLYTTNESGIRSLVLPSDDHSSEFKLSPGEKIKLVIDREADFRDLQVEYTLVNLKTKRTEHKIIQSKLESLKLVANTDYELRVNYVVQKENVGVGYLRVKPYWYQSITTYIIALLVFVAIVILLITRSLKNKVKSSLKEQQKMEQAAIRLQSLLNPHFTFNALSSIQGLMNTNRIDEANQYLQEFSSLLRKTLAKSKHIFNSLDQELEMMRMYIRIEAFRFNFSWDIEIAEELNPSVIEIPTLLLQPLIENSIKHGLSGLGEKGQLLIVCKEGQKKGTFVIVVKDNGTWLNKSSEFGYGLSLTEERIKTINSMKKEQNIVLDFNKKDGTEAILTFHNWLDN
;
A
#
# COMPACT_ATOMS: atom_id res chain seq x y z
N MET A 1 48.43 13.26 44.64
CA MET A 1 48.73 13.67 43.25
C MET A 1 47.39 13.97 42.55
N ARG A 2 46.59 15.00 42.91
CA ARG A 2 46.80 16.46 42.92
C ARG A 2 47.50 16.97 41.65
N LEU A 3 46.71 17.32 40.62
CA LEU A 3 46.78 18.50 39.75
C LEU A 3 45.97 18.22 38.45
N LYS A 4 44.67 18.57 38.40
CA LYS A 4 43.90 18.74 37.14
C LYS A 4 42.48 19.29 37.35
N LYS A 5 42.28 20.24 38.28
CA LYS A 5 40.94 20.76 38.61
C LYS A 5 40.78 22.29 38.67
N TYR A 6 41.74 23.08 38.18
CA TYR A 6 41.68 24.55 38.33
C TYR A 6 41.98 25.40 37.08
N ILE A 7 41.98 24.82 35.87
CA ILE A 7 42.28 25.62 34.65
C ILE A 7 41.01 26.01 33.86
N THR A 8 39.87 25.39 34.13
CA THR A 8 38.65 25.58 33.32
C THR A 8 37.79 26.83 33.60
N PRO A 9 37.82 27.53 34.75
CA PRO A 9 36.98 28.73 34.91
C PRO A 9 37.64 30.01 34.36
N VAL A 10 38.98 30.07 34.31
CA VAL A 10 39.71 31.30 33.90
C VAL A 10 39.71 31.49 32.38
N LEU A 11 39.84 30.40 31.61
CA LEU A 11 39.78 30.48 30.13
C LEU A 11 38.36 30.79 29.63
N PHE A 12 37.33 30.32 30.34
CA PHE A 12 35.93 30.64 30.02
C PHE A 12 35.62 32.12 30.28
N LEU A 13 36.18 32.72 31.34
CA LEU A 13 36.03 34.15 31.62
C LEU A 13 36.69 35.02 30.52
N LEU A 14 37.89 34.64 30.05
CA LEU A 14 38.64 35.40 29.04
C LEU A 14 37.98 35.40 27.64
N MET A 15 37.36 34.29 27.22
CA MET A 15 36.57 34.27 25.97
C MET A 15 35.21 34.96 26.12
N TYR A 16 34.62 35.00 27.31
CA TYR A 16 33.30 35.62 27.56
C TYR A 16 33.32 37.14 27.52
N VAL A 17 34.49 37.75 27.76
CA VAL A 17 34.69 39.19 27.85
C VAL A 17 34.85 39.84 26.47
N GLN A 18 35.44 39.15 25.48
CA GLN A 18 35.73 39.76 24.17
C GLN A 18 34.49 40.24 23.39
N GLY A 19 33.34 39.55 23.50
CA GLY A 19 32.10 39.98 22.85
C GLY A 19 31.46 41.23 23.45
N ALA A 20 31.74 41.50 24.73
CA ALA A 20 31.22 42.68 25.41
C ALA A 20 32.00 43.96 25.07
N TYR A 21 33.18 43.90 24.42
CA TYR A 21 33.99 45.08 24.10
C TYR A 21 33.62 45.78 22.78
N GLY A 22 32.82 45.15 21.91
CA GLY A 22 32.55 45.67 20.55
C GLY A 22 31.37 46.63 20.36
N GLN A 23 30.55 46.88 21.38
CA GLN A 23 29.41 47.82 21.29
C GLN A 23 29.76 49.23 21.76
N GLN A 24 29.27 50.24 21.04
CA GLN A 24 29.43 51.66 21.36
C GLN A 24 28.75 51.99 22.70
N SER A 25 29.46 52.69 23.59
CA SER A 25 28.88 53.25 24.81
C SER A 25 28.02 54.47 24.46
N ASN A 26 26.88 54.58 25.12
CA ASN A 26 26.10 55.82 25.08
C ASN A 26 26.71 56.77 26.13
N ILE A 27 26.68 58.07 25.84
CA ILE A 27 27.15 59.11 26.76
C ILE A 27 25.93 59.94 27.16
N LEU A 28 25.68 60.05 28.46
CA LEU A 28 24.64 60.89 29.02
C LEU A 28 25.29 62.04 29.80
N ASN A 29 25.07 63.27 29.33
CA ASN A 29 25.50 64.47 30.03
C ASN A 29 24.34 65.00 30.89
N SER A 30 24.57 65.10 32.19
CA SER A 30 23.65 65.77 33.11
C SER A 30 24.28 67.06 33.66
N SER A 31 23.53 67.82 34.45
CA SER A 31 23.95 69.12 34.99
C SER A 31 25.29 69.08 35.76
N TYR A 32 25.57 68.01 36.51
CA TYR A 32 26.77 67.90 37.36
C TYR A 32 27.64 66.67 37.09
N ILE A 33 27.07 65.59 36.57
CA ILE A 33 27.81 64.36 36.26
C ILE A 33 27.63 63.95 34.80
N ARG A 34 28.68 63.36 34.22
CA ARG A 34 28.65 62.64 32.96
C ARG A 34 28.62 61.15 33.26
N VAL A 35 27.68 60.44 32.67
CA VAL A 35 27.54 58.99 32.82
C VAL A 35 27.74 58.34 31.47
N GLU A 36 28.70 57.43 31.37
CA GLU A 36 28.98 56.66 30.15
C GLU A 36 28.73 55.18 30.43
N GLY A 37 27.99 54.52 29.54
CA GLY A 37 27.54 53.15 29.78
C GLY A 37 26.78 52.58 28.60
N LYS A 38 26.63 51.25 28.56
CA LYS A 38 25.94 50.56 27.45
C LYS A 38 24.43 50.54 27.68
N GLY A 39 23.68 50.96 26.66
CA GLY A 39 22.21 50.95 26.71
C GLY A 39 21.65 51.92 27.76
N LEU A 40 22.25 53.10 27.91
CA LEU A 40 21.70 54.18 28.73
C LEU A 40 20.39 54.68 28.11
N LEU A 41 19.33 54.76 28.92
CA LEU A 41 18.02 55.29 28.51
C LEU A 41 18.08 56.82 28.39
N THR A 42 17.90 57.34 27.18
CA THR A 42 17.88 58.80 26.89
C THR A 42 16.53 59.46 27.16
N SER A 43 15.43 58.69 27.21
CA SER A 43 14.05 59.19 27.25
C SER A 43 13.50 59.51 28.64
N GLN A 44 14.21 59.17 29.73
CA GLN A 44 13.67 59.22 31.10
C GLN A 44 14.43 60.11 32.08
N ILE A 45 15.10 61.17 31.60
CA ILE A 45 15.51 62.27 32.48
C ILE A 45 14.25 63.02 32.91
N LYS A 46 13.60 62.56 33.98
CA LYS A 46 12.57 63.33 34.66
C LYS A 46 13.26 64.22 35.69
N GLU A 47 13.57 65.45 35.32
CA GLU A 47 13.81 66.50 36.32
C GLU A 47 12.46 66.80 36.98
N ALA A 48 12.17 66.11 38.08
CA ALA A 48 10.99 66.40 38.87
C ALA A 48 11.18 67.79 39.49
N THR A 49 10.45 68.80 39.01
CA THR A 49 10.64 70.23 39.31
C THR A 49 10.37 70.61 40.78
N LYS A 50 10.15 69.62 41.66
CA LYS A 50 10.01 69.79 43.12
C LYS A 50 10.85 68.82 43.96
N GLU A 51 11.58 67.87 43.35
CA GLU A 51 12.45 66.94 44.08
C GLU A 51 13.78 66.78 43.36
N LYS A 52 14.85 66.86 44.13
CA LYS A 52 16.25 66.90 43.72
C LYS A 52 16.76 65.58 43.10
N LEU A 53 15.95 64.78 42.42
CA LEU A 53 16.26 63.40 42.01
C LEU A 53 16.28 63.24 40.47
N VAL A 54 17.36 62.68 39.94
CA VAL A 54 17.53 62.33 38.52
C VAL A 54 17.71 60.82 38.42
N LYS A 55 16.80 60.13 37.72
CA LYS A 55 16.89 58.68 37.49
C LYS A 55 17.55 58.38 36.15
N ILE A 56 18.57 57.54 36.19
CA ILE A 56 19.33 57.08 35.02
C ILE A 56 19.22 55.57 34.97
N TYR A 57 18.76 55.04 33.85
CA TYR A 57 18.65 53.59 33.67
C TYR A 57 19.68 53.11 32.66
N THR A 58 20.31 51.98 32.97
CA THR A 58 21.29 51.31 32.10
C THR A 58 20.89 49.85 31.89
N VAL A 59 21.32 49.27 30.78
CA VAL A 59 21.23 47.82 30.53
C VAL A 59 22.58 47.15 30.74
N GLY A 60 23.68 47.86 30.44
CA GLY A 60 25.04 47.42 30.72
C GLY A 60 25.38 47.38 32.21
N GLY A 61 26.26 46.44 32.59
CA GLY A 61 26.76 46.32 33.95
C GLY A 61 27.75 47.42 34.32
N PHE A 62 28.69 47.74 33.44
CA PHE A 62 29.71 48.76 33.68
C PHE A 62 29.20 50.16 33.32
N VAL A 63 29.36 51.08 34.26
CA VAL A 63 29.01 52.49 34.14
C VAL A 63 30.21 53.32 34.61
N THR A 64 30.72 54.17 33.73
CA THR A 64 31.75 55.17 34.03
C THR A 64 31.07 56.47 34.43
N ILE A 65 31.50 57.09 35.53
CA ILE A 65 30.90 58.32 36.04
C ILE A 65 32.01 59.35 36.20
N ASN A 66 31.91 60.46 35.47
CA ASN A 66 32.85 61.57 35.49
C ASN A 66 32.16 62.86 35.95
N SER A 67 32.88 63.80 36.55
CA SER A 67 32.35 65.14 36.80
C SER A 67 32.20 65.92 35.50
N THR A 68 31.28 66.89 35.47
CA THR A 68 31.20 67.87 34.37
C THR A 68 31.92 69.17 34.76
N ASN A 69 32.31 69.95 33.74
CA ASN A 69 32.90 71.28 33.93
C ASN A 69 32.05 72.21 34.82
N THR A 70 30.74 71.97 34.91
CA THR A 70 29.81 72.72 35.78
C THR A 70 30.03 72.37 37.24
N PHE A 71 30.21 71.08 37.56
CA PHE A 71 30.54 70.62 38.91
C PHE A 71 31.93 71.11 39.33
N ASP A 72 32.93 70.99 38.46
CA ASP A 72 34.31 71.39 38.78
C ASP A 72 34.43 72.88 39.12
N LYS A 73 33.64 73.76 38.47
CA LYS A 73 33.55 75.19 38.80
C LYS A 73 32.92 75.47 40.17
N LEU A 74 32.08 74.55 40.67
CA LEU A 74 31.36 74.65 41.94
C LEU A 74 31.94 73.73 43.04
N ALA A 75 33.06 73.06 42.77
CA ALA A 75 33.69 72.07 43.66
C ALA A 75 34.10 72.64 45.02
N ASN A 76 34.32 73.96 45.13
CA ASN A 76 34.62 74.63 46.41
C ASN A 76 33.38 74.84 47.30
N LYS A 77 32.17 74.61 46.78
CA LYS A 77 30.89 74.80 47.48
C LYS A 77 30.06 73.52 47.57
N LEU A 78 30.34 72.54 46.72
CA LEU A 78 29.61 71.27 46.64
C LEU A 78 30.56 70.11 46.88
N TYR A 79 30.05 69.05 47.48
CA TYR A 79 30.79 67.81 47.65
C TYR A 79 29.89 66.63 47.27
N LEU A 80 30.49 65.52 46.87
CA LEU A 80 29.76 64.36 46.34
C LEU A 80 29.88 63.16 47.27
N ASN A 81 28.80 62.40 47.38
CA ASN A 81 28.75 61.14 48.12
C ASN A 81 28.23 60.04 47.20
N THR A 82 29.00 58.97 47.04
CA THR A 82 28.63 57.84 46.19
C THR A 82 28.47 56.57 47.00
N TYR A 83 27.38 55.83 46.78
CA TYR A 83 27.12 54.56 47.47
C TYR A 83 26.12 53.67 46.72
N LEU A 84 26.20 52.37 46.97
CA LEU A 84 25.18 51.40 46.55
C LEU A 84 24.04 51.39 47.56
N LYS A 85 22.78 51.41 47.10
CA LYS A 85 21.59 51.43 47.97
C LYS A 85 21.59 50.35 49.03
N GLU A 86 21.96 49.13 48.64
CA GLU A 86 21.97 47.96 49.53
C GLU A 86 23.19 47.93 50.46
N ARG A 87 24.21 48.75 50.19
CA ARG A 87 25.44 48.83 50.97
C ARG A 87 25.78 50.29 51.31
N PRO A 88 24.91 50.98 52.05
CA PRO A 88 25.09 52.40 52.36
C PRO A 88 26.29 52.65 53.27
N HIS A 89 26.95 51.62 53.83
CA HIS A 89 28.14 51.76 54.67
C HIS A 89 29.47 51.82 53.88
N LYS A 90 29.47 51.50 52.57
CA LYS A 90 30.63 51.71 51.68
C LYS A 90 30.44 53.01 50.91
N GLN A 91 30.51 54.13 51.62
CA GLN A 91 30.39 55.46 51.03
C GLN A 91 31.77 55.98 50.63
N SER A 92 31.86 56.60 49.46
CA SER A 92 33.05 57.34 49.06
C SER A 92 32.71 58.83 48.98
N LYS A 93 33.31 59.63 49.86
CA LYS A 93 33.19 61.10 49.85
C LYS A 93 34.21 61.68 48.89
N ASN A 94 33.78 62.55 47.98
CA ASN A 94 34.62 63.28 47.03
C ASN A 94 35.44 62.43 46.06
N ILE A 95 35.11 61.15 45.92
CA ILE A 95 35.72 60.25 44.94
C ILE A 95 34.59 59.74 44.05
N LEU A 96 34.61 60.14 42.78
CA LEU A 96 33.85 59.47 41.75
C LEU A 96 34.61 58.18 41.38
N PRO A 97 33.98 57.00 41.48
CA PRO A 97 34.57 55.79 40.93
C PRO A 97 34.69 55.93 39.42
N SER A 98 35.90 55.70 38.88
CA SER A 98 36.15 55.74 37.44
C SER A 98 35.29 54.72 36.69
N GLU A 99 34.94 53.59 37.31
CA GLU A 99 34.02 52.61 36.76
C GLU A 99 33.28 51.86 37.89
N VAL A 100 31.97 51.68 37.74
CA VAL A 100 31.11 50.95 38.67
C VAL A 100 30.42 49.82 37.91
N TYR A 101 30.47 48.61 38.46
CA TYR A 101 29.67 47.49 37.98
C TYR A 101 28.38 47.37 38.79
N LEU A 102 27.24 47.40 38.11
CA LEU A 102 25.90 47.21 38.68
C LEU A 102 25.36 45.82 38.33
N ASN A 103 24.90 45.08 39.32
CA ASN A 103 24.10 43.88 39.08
C ASN A 103 22.69 44.26 38.59
N PRO A 104 21.96 43.35 37.92
CA PRO A 104 20.58 43.61 37.53
C PRO A 104 19.71 44.00 38.74
N ASN A 105 18.93 45.06 38.60
CA ASN A 105 18.10 45.71 39.62
C ASN A 105 18.85 46.39 40.78
N GLU A 106 20.18 46.40 40.76
CA GLU A 106 20.98 47.15 41.73
C GLU A 106 20.90 48.66 41.44
N GLU A 107 20.87 49.45 42.52
CA GLU A 107 20.73 50.91 42.48
C GLU A 107 21.99 51.57 43.08
N PHE A 108 22.58 52.48 42.32
CA PHE A 108 23.73 53.28 42.72
C PHE A 108 23.36 54.75 42.81
N TYR A 109 23.65 55.37 43.95
CA TYR A 109 23.33 56.76 44.20
C TYR A 109 24.58 57.63 44.13
N VAL A 110 24.44 58.79 43.48
CA VAL A 110 25.39 59.90 43.52
C VAL A 110 24.68 61.11 44.09
N ASP A 111 24.95 61.42 45.35
CA ASP A 111 24.39 62.57 46.04
C ASP A 111 25.35 63.75 45.94
N ILE A 112 24.84 64.88 45.50
CA ILE A 112 25.52 66.18 45.50
C ILE A 112 24.97 66.97 46.67
N LEU A 113 25.85 67.39 47.57
CA LEU A 113 25.53 68.04 48.83
C LEU A 113 26.17 69.44 48.88
N ASP A 114 25.50 70.39 49.54
CA ASP A 114 26.07 71.71 49.82
C ASP A 114 27.10 71.60 50.95
N GLY A 115 28.32 72.06 50.72
CA GLY A 115 29.43 71.98 51.67
C GLY A 115 29.26 72.81 52.94
N LYS A 116 28.32 73.76 53.01
CA LYS A 116 28.05 74.57 54.21
C LYS A 116 26.89 74.05 55.06
N THR A 117 25.86 73.52 54.41
CA THR A 117 24.59 73.17 55.09
C THR A 117 24.33 71.67 55.15
N ASP A 118 25.16 70.89 54.47
CA ASP A 118 24.97 69.44 54.27
C ASP A 118 23.62 69.07 53.64
N SER A 119 22.97 70.04 53.00
CA SER A 119 21.68 69.82 52.36
C SER A 119 21.89 69.18 50.98
N LEU A 120 21.09 68.15 50.67
CA LEU A 120 21.08 67.52 49.36
C LEU A 120 20.75 68.57 48.31
N VAL A 121 21.52 68.68 47.23
CA VAL A 121 21.31 69.58 46.08
C VAL A 121 20.72 68.81 44.91
N CYS A 122 21.28 67.64 44.62
CA CYS A 122 20.82 66.73 43.58
C CYS A 122 21.24 65.29 43.92
N ARG A 123 20.39 64.32 43.66
CA ARG A 123 20.65 62.88 43.77
C ARG A 123 20.50 62.29 42.38
N TYR A 124 21.51 61.58 41.92
CA TYR A 124 21.42 60.73 40.73
C TYR A 124 21.22 59.29 41.18
N GLU A 125 20.15 58.66 40.70
CA GLU A 125 19.84 57.25 40.92
C GLU A 125 20.14 56.49 39.63
N ILE A 126 21.24 55.74 39.60
CA ILE A 126 21.63 54.92 38.46
C ILE A 126 21.18 53.48 38.74
N LYS A 127 20.26 52.96 37.92
CA LYS A 127 19.69 51.62 38.07
C LYS A 127 19.92 50.78 36.84
N ARG A 128 20.40 49.54 37.03
CA ARG A 128 20.47 48.57 35.94
C ARG A 128 19.14 47.83 35.79
N LEU A 129 18.41 48.05 34.70
CA LEU A 129 17.14 47.37 34.47
C LEU A 129 17.36 45.94 34.00
N ARG A 130 16.61 44.99 34.57
CA ARG A 130 16.49 43.65 34.01
C ARG A 130 15.70 43.71 32.71
N SER A 131 16.34 43.41 31.58
CA SER A 131 15.71 43.44 30.26
C SER A 131 15.91 42.12 29.53
N ILE A 132 14.84 41.63 28.90
CA ILE A 132 14.87 40.45 28.04
C ILE A 132 14.41 40.91 26.65
N PRO A 133 15.13 40.56 25.58
CA PRO A 133 14.75 40.94 24.22
C PRO A 133 13.39 40.35 23.86
N LYS A 134 12.48 41.20 23.40
CA LYS A 134 11.20 40.77 22.83
C LYS A 134 11.45 40.33 21.39
N ILE A 135 11.17 39.07 21.07
CA ILE A 135 11.33 38.51 19.73
C ILE A 135 9.99 38.09 19.16
N LYS A 136 9.76 38.43 17.90
CA LYS A 136 8.61 37.97 17.12
C LYS A 136 9.06 36.92 16.12
N LEU A 137 8.51 35.72 16.23
CA LEU A 137 8.69 34.67 15.24
C LEU A 137 7.58 34.74 14.21
N TYR A 138 7.93 34.97 12.95
CA TYR A 138 6.99 35.00 11.84
C TYR A 138 7.12 33.74 11.00
N THR A 139 5.98 33.14 10.71
CA THR A 139 5.88 32.13 9.66
C THR A 139 4.83 32.53 8.64
N THR A 140 5.09 32.19 7.39
CA THR A 140 4.19 32.41 6.26
C THR A 140 3.54 31.07 5.91
N ASN A 141 2.30 30.89 6.34
CA ASN A 141 1.46 29.76 5.90
C ASN A 141 0.44 30.24 4.86
N GLU A 142 -0.17 29.31 4.13
CA GLU A 142 -1.27 29.56 3.19
C GLU A 142 -2.46 30.31 3.80
N SER A 143 -2.57 30.32 5.14
CA SER A 143 -3.67 30.90 5.94
C SER A 143 -3.30 32.21 6.65
N GLY A 144 -2.16 32.84 6.33
CA GLY A 144 -1.74 34.14 6.86
C GLY A 144 -0.46 34.10 7.70
N ILE A 145 -0.10 35.24 8.29
CA ILE A 145 1.12 35.41 9.08
C ILE A 145 0.83 34.99 10.53
N ARG A 146 1.48 33.93 11.02
CA ARG A 146 1.48 33.62 12.46
C ARG A 146 2.66 34.31 13.12
N SER A 147 2.41 35.03 14.21
CA SER A 147 3.43 35.67 15.03
C SER A 147 3.38 35.16 16.47
N LEU A 148 4.51 34.73 17.02
CA LEU A 148 4.66 34.47 18.46
C LEU A 148 5.65 35.47 19.05
N VAL A 149 5.28 36.11 20.16
CA VAL A 149 6.18 36.98 20.94
C VAL A 149 6.88 36.15 22.02
N LEU A 150 8.20 36.28 22.11
CA LEU A 150 9.06 35.66 23.11
C LEU A 150 9.75 36.74 23.95
N PRO A 151 10.04 36.52 25.24
CA PRO A 151 9.60 35.37 26.04
C PRO A 151 8.08 35.40 26.27
N SER A 152 7.46 34.23 26.37
CA SER A 152 6.05 34.08 26.79
C SER A 152 6.07 33.73 28.28
N ASP A 153 5.27 34.42 29.11
CA ASP A 153 5.13 34.12 30.54
C ASP A 153 4.52 32.73 30.80
N ASP A 154 3.88 32.17 29.78
CA ASP A 154 3.27 30.85 29.81
C ASP A 154 4.25 29.81 29.25
N HIS A 155 4.91 29.07 30.15
CA HIS A 155 5.78 27.94 29.82
C HIS A 155 5.07 26.84 29.00
N SER A 156 3.73 26.87 28.86
CA SER A 156 2.94 25.90 28.09
C SER A 156 2.71 26.27 26.62
N SER A 157 3.10 27.47 26.20
CA SER A 157 2.85 27.95 24.83
C SER A 157 3.89 27.43 23.80
N GLU A 158 3.79 26.15 23.47
CA GLU A 158 4.58 25.53 22.39
C GLU A 158 4.19 26.09 21.01
N PHE A 159 5.16 26.63 20.27
CA PHE A 159 4.94 27.02 18.88
C PHE A 159 5.00 25.79 17.96
N LYS A 160 3.84 25.34 17.47
CA LYS A 160 3.72 24.16 16.60
C LYS A 160 3.91 24.54 15.13
N LEU A 161 4.86 23.87 14.49
CA LEU A 161 5.30 24.10 13.12
C LEU A 161 5.06 22.88 12.25
N SER A 162 4.75 23.13 10.98
CA SER A 162 4.70 22.09 9.96
C SER A 162 6.12 21.76 9.47
N PRO A 163 6.36 20.52 9.01
CA PRO A 163 7.65 20.14 8.43
C PRO A 163 8.03 21.05 7.25
N GLY A 164 9.25 21.61 7.25
CA GLY A 164 9.77 22.43 6.15
C GLY A 164 9.31 23.89 6.12
N GLU A 165 8.49 24.31 7.09
CA GLU A 165 8.02 25.69 7.23
C GLU A 165 9.18 26.64 7.56
N LYS A 166 9.35 27.71 6.76
CA LYS A 166 10.43 28.69 6.95
C LYS A 166 10.04 29.72 8.02
N ILE A 167 10.81 29.78 9.09
CA ILE A 167 10.60 30.76 10.17
C ILE A 167 11.56 31.91 10.03
N LYS A 168 11.03 33.11 10.20
CA LYS A 168 11.77 34.36 10.27
C LYS A 168 11.73 34.89 11.71
N LEU A 169 12.90 35.05 12.32
CA LEU A 169 13.07 35.67 13.62
C LEU A 169 13.26 37.19 13.41
N VAL A 170 12.42 37.98 14.09
CA VAL A 170 12.46 39.45 14.08
C VAL A 170 12.58 39.94 15.51
N ILE A 171 13.51 40.85 15.76
CA ILE A 171 13.68 41.48 17.06
C ILE A 171 12.74 42.68 17.15
N ASP A 172 11.89 42.71 18.18
CA ASP A 172 11.06 43.87 18.51
C ASP A 172 11.91 44.85 19.33
N ARG A 173 12.58 45.77 18.65
CA ARG A 173 13.47 46.74 19.29
C ARG A 173 12.65 47.89 19.87
N GLU A 174 12.54 47.93 21.20
CA GLU A 174 12.03 49.12 21.90
C GLU A 174 12.88 50.35 21.54
N ALA A 175 12.23 51.52 21.43
CA ALA A 175 12.86 52.74 20.88
C ALA A 175 14.19 53.10 21.57
N ASP A 176 14.28 52.84 22.88
CA ASP A 176 15.42 53.20 23.69
C ASP A 176 16.56 52.15 23.71
N PHE A 177 16.34 50.96 23.12
CA PHE A 177 17.30 49.84 23.12
C PHE A 177 17.67 49.36 21.71
N ARG A 178 17.48 50.22 20.69
CA ARG A 178 17.68 49.87 19.28
C ARG A 178 19.10 49.44 18.92
N ASP A 179 20.09 49.89 19.69
CA ASP A 179 21.52 49.68 19.41
C ASP A 179 22.10 48.46 20.14
N LEU A 180 21.30 47.78 20.98
CA LEU A 180 21.75 46.59 21.69
C LEU A 180 21.73 45.37 20.76
N GLN A 181 22.86 44.65 20.68
CA GLN A 181 22.90 43.36 19.99
C GLN A 181 22.27 42.27 20.84
N VAL A 182 21.54 41.39 20.15
CA VAL A 182 20.86 40.22 20.72
C VAL A 182 21.57 38.97 20.23
N GLU A 183 21.75 37.99 21.11
CA GLU A 183 22.19 36.66 20.73
C GLU A 183 21.09 35.63 21.01
N TYR A 184 21.05 34.58 20.20
CA TYR A 184 20.18 33.43 20.43
C TYR A 184 20.97 32.13 20.45
N THR A 185 20.49 31.18 21.25
CA THR A 185 20.95 29.80 21.27
C THR A 185 19.78 28.88 20.97
N LEU A 186 19.88 28.11 19.89
CA LEU A 186 18.89 27.11 19.51
C LEU A 186 19.39 25.72 19.91
N VAL A 187 18.68 25.07 20.82
CA VAL A 187 19.01 23.73 21.32
C VAL A 187 18.06 22.72 20.71
N ASN A 188 18.60 21.75 19.98
CA ASN A 188 17.83 20.61 19.50
C ASN A 188 17.66 19.60 20.65
N LEU A 189 16.45 19.44 21.17
CA LEU A 189 16.21 18.62 22.37
C LEU A 189 16.41 17.12 22.14
N LYS A 190 16.28 16.66 20.89
CA LYS A 190 16.44 15.26 20.47
C LYS A 190 17.91 14.85 20.33
N THR A 191 18.73 15.71 19.71
CA THR A 191 20.16 15.43 19.44
C THR A 191 21.12 16.13 20.41
N LYS A 192 20.61 17.03 21.27
CA LYS A 192 21.36 17.90 22.18
C LYS A 192 22.39 18.82 21.50
N ARG A 193 22.32 18.97 20.17
CA ARG A 193 23.14 19.94 19.43
C ARG A 193 22.65 21.36 19.70
N THR A 194 23.60 22.28 19.83
CA THR A 194 23.33 23.70 20.09
C THR A 194 23.89 24.56 18.97
N GLU A 195 23.09 25.47 18.45
CA GLU A 195 23.51 26.51 17.51
C GLU A 195 23.45 27.86 18.22
N HIS A 196 24.58 28.58 18.26
CA HIS A 196 24.66 29.92 18.86
C HIS A 196 24.96 30.94 17.77
N LYS A 197 24.26 32.08 17.79
CA LYS A 197 24.50 33.16 16.84
C LYS A 197 24.11 34.53 17.40
N ILE A 198 24.89 35.54 17.03
CA ILE A 198 24.62 36.96 17.33
C ILE A 198 23.85 37.55 16.15
N ILE A 199 22.70 38.14 16.42
CA ILE A 199 21.81 38.69 15.40
C ILE A 199 22.30 40.09 15.02
N GLN A 200 22.86 40.22 13.82
CA GLN A 200 23.29 41.51 13.26
C GLN A 200 22.23 42.16 12.35
N SER A 201 21.37 41.36 11.72
CA SER A 201 20.30 41.80 10.82
C SER A 201 18.93 41.89 11.51
N LYS A 202 18.01 42.70 10.97
CA LYS A 202 16.61 42.78 11.48
C LYS A 202 15.82 41.48 11.28
N LEU A 203 16.32 40.57 10.45
CA LEU A 203 15.65 39.35 10.00
C LEU A 203 16.63 38.20 9.89
N GLU A 204 16.29 37.05 10.47
CA GLU A 204 17.09 35.83 10.41
C GLU A 204 16.21 34.59 10.17
N SER A 205 16.62 33.70 9.26
CA SER A 205 15.90 32.46 8.98
C SER A 205 16.44 31.28 9.80
N LEU A 206 15.57 30.59 10.53
CA LEU A 206 15.96 29.38 11.28
C LEU A 206 15.80 28.13 10.39
N LYS A 207 16.81 27.26 10.39
CA LYS A 207 16.74 25.94 9.74
C LYS A 207 16.33 24.91 10.77
N LEU A 208 15.09 24.44 10.70
CA LEU A 208 14.57 23.44 11.63
C LEU A 208 14.35 22.10 10.93
N VAL A 209 14.74 21.02 11.60
CA VAL A 209 14.48 19.63 11.17
C VAL A 209 13.11 19.17 11.66
N ALA A 210 12.37 18.45 10.82
CA ALA A 210 11.09 17.85 11.17
C ALA A 210 11.19 16.84 12.33
N ASN A 211 10.06 16.55 12.98
CA ASN A 211 9.97 15.60 14.10
C ASN A 211 10.96 15.87 15.24
N THR A 212 11.10 17.15 15.59
CA THR A 212 12.10 17.61 16.57
C THR A 212 11.55 18.78 17.37
N ASP A 213 11.78 18.72 18.68
CA ASP A 213 11.51 19.82 19.60
C ASP A 213 12.80 20.64 19.81
N TYR A 214 12.66 21.96 19.78
CA TYR A 214 13.74 22.92 19.97
C TYR A 214 13.45 23.84 21.15
N GLU A 215 14.50 24.17 21.89
CA GLU A 215 14.49 25.21 22.92
C GLU A 215 15.28 26.41 22.38
N LEU A 216 14.60 27.55 22.24
CA LEU A 216 15.18 28.80 21.78
C LEU A 216 15.44 29.70 22.99
N ARG A 217 16.71 29.98 23.26
CA ARG A 217 17.16 30.88 24.32
C ARG A 217 17.62 32.19 23.72
N VAL A 218 17.27 33.31 24.33
CA VAL A 218 17.55 34.64 23.79
C VAL A 218 17.94 35.59 24.92
N ASN A 219 19.01 36.36 24.71
CA ASN A 219 19.47 37.36 25.67
C ASN A 219 20.16 38.53 24.95
N TYR A 220 20.25 39.67 25.62
CA TYR A 220 21.15 40.74 25.16
C TYR A 220 22.60 40.35 25.43
N VAL A 221 23.52 40.71 24.53
CA VAL A 221 24.95 40.41 24.69
C VAL A 221 25.52 41.05 25.96
N VAL A 222 24.95 42.19 26.39
CA VAL A 222 25.31 42.94 27.61
C VAL A 222 24.64 42.43 28.89
N GLN A 223 23.70 41.48 28.80
CA GLN A 223 22.99 40.87 29.93
C GLN A 223 22.85 39.35 29.70
N LYS A 224 23.97 38.64 29.73
CA LYS A 224 24.00 37.18 29.52
C LYS A 224 23.24 36.41 30.59
N GLU A 225 23.08 37.00 31.77
CA GLU A 225 22.32 36.46 32.89
C GLU A 225 20.79 36.50 32.70
N ASN A 226 20.28 37.35 31.79
CA ASN A 226 18.86 37.50 31.54
C ASN A 226 18.45 36.79 30.24
N VAL A 227 18.10 35.51 30.38
CA VAL A 227 17.72 34.64 29.27
C VAL A 227 16.20 34.49 29.19
N GLY A 228 15.62 34.85 28.05
CA GLY A 228 14.27 34.45 27.66
C GLY A 228 14.30 33.08 26.98
N VAL A 229 13.33 32.22 27.28
CA VAL A 229 13.23 30.86 26.72
C VAL A 229 11.89 30.69 26.00
N GLY A 230 11.92 30.01 24.85
CA GLY A 230 10.74 29.58 24.11
C GLY A 230 10.90 28.17 23.55
N TYR A 231 9.78 27.45 23.40
CA TYR A 231 9.77 26.08 22.87
C TYR A 231 9.11 26.02 21.50
N LEU A 232 9.80 25.38 20.54
CA LEU A 232 9.34 25.20 19.16
C LEU A 232 9.21 23.70 18.88
N ARG A 233 8.03 23.25 18.44
CA ARG A 233 7.77 21.85 18.08
C ARG A 233 7.52 21.72 16.59
N VAL A 234 8.41 21.04 15.88
CA VAL A 234 8.23 20.75 14.44
C VAL A 234 7.60 19.37 14.28
N LYS A 235 6.39 19.32 13.71
CA LYS A 235 5.67 18.06 13.47
C LYS A 235 6.50 17.12 12.57
N PRO A 236 6.30 15.80 12.65
CA PRO A 236 6.87 14.85 11.70
C PRO A 236 6.24 14.99 10.31
N TYR A 237 6.98 14.57 9.28
CA TYR A 237 6.36 14.34 7.96
C TYR A 237 5.33 13.20 8.05
N TRP A 238 4.34 13.21 7.15
CA TRP A 238 3.29 12.20 7.13
C TRP A 238 3.84 10.76 7.08
N TYR A 239 4.89 10.50 6.29
CA TYR A 239 5.54 9.19 6.15
C TYR A 239 6.40 8.76 7.35
N GLN A 240 6.67 9.68 8.29
CA GLN A 240 7.38 9.37 9.54
C GLN A 240 6.41 9.02 10.68
N SER A 241 5.10 9.10 10.42
CA SER A 241 4.07 8.77 11.40
C SER A 241 3.94 7.26 11.57
N ILE A 242 3.77 6.81 12.82
CA ILE A 242 3.54 5.40 13.14
C ILE A 242 2.29 4.83 12.44
N THR A 243 1.29 5.69 12.21
CA THR A 243 0.05 5.32 11.51
C THR A 243 0.32 4.87 10.07
N THR A 244 1.29 5.49 9.38
CA THR A 244 1.63 5.09 8.00
C THR A 244 2.28 3.71 7.94
N TYR A 245 3.13 3.39 8.91
CA TYR A 245 3.72 2.05 9.03
C TYR A 245 2.67 0.98 9.33
N ILE A 246 1.69 1.28 10.20
CA ILE A 246 0.58 0.36 10.50
C ILE A 246 -0.27 0.11 9.24
N ILE A 247 -0.61 1.16 8.49
CA ILE A 247 -1.37 1.03 7.24
C ILE A 247 -0.59 0.22 6.21
N ALA A 248 0.72 0.49 6.05
CA ALA A 248 1.57 -0.26 5.13
C ALA A 248 1.64 -1.76 5.49
N LEU A 249 1.74 -2.08 6.79
CA LEU A 249 1.72 -3.47 7.27
C LEU A 249 0.39 -4.15 6.97
N LEU A 250 -0.74 -3.48 7.21
CA LEU A 250 -2.08 -4.02 6.90
C LEU A 250 -2.26 -4.28 5.40
N VAL A 251 -1.81 -3.37 4.54
CA VAL A 251 -1.83 -3.55 3.08
C VAL A 251 -0.96 -4.74 2.68
N PHE A 252 0.23 -4.88 3.25
CA PHE A 252 1.11 -6.02 2.98
C PHE A 252 0.47 -7.36 3.38
N VAL A 253 -0.11 -7.44 4.58
CA VAL A 253 -0.81 -8.65 5.05
C VAL A 253 -2.00 -8.98 4.15
N ALA A 254 -2.79 -8.00 3.73
CA ALA A 254 -3.91 -8.19 2.82
C ALA A 254 -3.46 -8.77 1.46
N ILE A 255 -2.36 -8.26 0.91
CA ILE A 255 -1.77 -8.78 -0.34
C ILE A 255 -1.33 -10.25 -0.16
N VAL A 256 -0.64 -10.58 0.93
CA VAL A 256 -0.20 -11.95 1.22
C VAL A 256 -1.39 -12.91 1.33
N ILE A 257 -2.45 -12.52 2.06
CA ILE A 257 -3.68 -13.32 2.17
C ILE A 257 -4.33 -13.52 0.80
N LEU A 258 -4.38 -12.48 -0.04
CA LEU A 258 -4.93 -12.57 -1.39
C LEU A 258 -4.13 -13.52 -2.30
N LEU A 259 -2.80 -13.51 -2.20
CA LEU A 259 -1.94 -14.42 -2.95
C LEU A 259 -2.11 -15.88 -2.49
N ILE A 260 -2.15 -16.12 -1.16
CA ILE A 260 -2.35 -17.46 -0.60
C ILE A 260 -3.71 -18.01 -1.02
N THR A 261 -4.79 -17.24 -0.85
CA THR A 261 -6.15 -17.69 -1.22
C THR A 261 -6.29 -17.97 -2.72
N ARG A 262 -5.65 -17.17 -3.59
CA ARG A 262 -5.60 -17.46 -5.04
C ARG A 262 -4.87 -18.77 -5.33
N SER A 263 -3.74 -19.02 -4.68
CA SER A 263 -2.98 -20.26 -4.88
C SER A 263 -3.76 -21.51 -4.46
N LEU A 264 -4.46 -21.45 -3.32
CA LEU A 264 -5.30 -22.55 -2.82
C LEU A 264 -6.49 -22.82 -3.75
N LYS A 265 -7.20 -21.78 -4.20
CA LYS A 265 -8.30 -21.92 -5.17
C LYS A 265 -7.84 -22.57 -6.47
N ASN A 266 -6.66 -22.21 -6.96
CA ASN A 266 -6.11 -22.79 -8.18
C ASN A 266 -5.79 -24.27 -8.01
N LYS A 267 -5.20 -24.68 -6.87
CA LYS A 267 -4.93 -26.09 -6.55
C LYS A 267 -6.21 -26.94 -6.46
N VAL A 268 -7.24 -26.43 -5.80
CA VAL A 268 -8.55 -27.11 -5.71
C VAL A 268 -9.21 -27.23 -7.09
N LYS A 269 -9.11 -26.19 -7.92
CA LYS A 269 -9.66 -26.22 -9.29
C LYS A 269 -8.92 -27.22 -10.18
N SER A 270 -7.60 -27.36 -10.04
CA SER A 270 -6.84 -28.37 -10.79
C SER A 270 -7.18 -29.79 -10.35
N SER A 271 -7.28 -30.06 -9.04
CA SER A 271 -7.62 -31.40 -8.55
C SER A 271 -9.04 -31.81 -8.95
N LEU A 272 -10.00 -30.87 -8.93
CA LEU A 272 -11.36 -31.14 -9.37
C LEU A 272 -11.42 -31.47 -10.87
N LYS A 273 -10.68 -30.73 -11.70
CA LYS A 273 -10.57 -31.02 -13.14
C LYS A 273 -9.96 -32.39 -13.41
N GLU A 274 -8.97 -32.79 -12.61
CA GLU A 274 -8.33 -34.09 -12.73
C GLU A 274 -9.28 -35.22 -12.33
N GLN A 275 -10.01 -35.06 -11.23
CA GLN A 275 -11.07 -36.00 -10.83
C GLN A 275 -12.15 -36.13 -11.91
N GLN A 276 -12.65 -35.02 -12.46
CA GLN A 276 -13.63 -35.04 -13.55
C GLN A 276 -13.10 -35.76 -14.80
N LYS A 277 -11.81 -35.59 -15.13
CA LYS A 277 -11.18 -36.32 -16.24
C LYS A 277 -11.11 -37.81 -15.97
N MET A 278 -10.75 -38.22 -14.75
CA MET A 278 -10.71 -39.63 -14.36
C MET A 278 -12.10 -40.27 -14.37
N GLU A 279 -13.11 -39.57 -13.85
CA GLU A 279 -14.49 -40.02 -13.86
C GLU A 279 -15.04 -40.17 -15.29
N GLN A 280 -14.80 -39.18 -16.16
CA GLN A 280 -15.14 -39.28 -17.58
C GLN A 280 -14.40 -40.42 -18.28
N ALA A 281 -13.13 -40.67 -17.95
CA ALA A 281 -12.37 -41.79 -18.49
C ALA A 281 -12.96 -43.13 -18.03
N ALA A 282 -13.34 -43.26 -16.75
CA ALA A 282 -13.98 -44.45 -16.21
C ALA A 282 -15.36 -44.71 -16.86
N ILE A 283 -16.20 -43.68 -17.02
CA ILE A 283 -17.50 -43.78 -17.70
C ILE A 283 -17.32 -44.20 -19.16
N ARG A 284 -16.33 -43.64 -19.87
CA ARG A 284 -15.99 -44.07 -21.23
C ARG A 284 -15.53 -45.53 -21.28
N LEU A 285 -14.75 -45.97 -20.30
CA LEU A 285 -14.30 -47.36 -20.21
C LEU A 285 -15.47 -48.32 -19.95
N GLN A 286 -16.41 -47.91 -19.10
CA GLN A 286 -17.59 -48.70 -18.74
C GLN A 286 -18.59 -48.82 -19.90
N SER A 287 -18.79 -47.77 -20.69
CA SER A 287 -19.70 -47.81 -21.85
C SER A 287 -19.17 -48.67 -23.01
N LEU A 288 -17.87 -48.92 -23.07
CA LEU A 288 -17.23 -49.78 -24.08
C LEU A 288 -17.49 -51.27 -23.86
N LEU A 289 -17.81 -51.68 -22.63
CA LEU A 289 -18.18 -53.04 -22.28
C LEU A 289 -19.67 -53.06 -21.98
N ASN A 290 -20.53 -53.18 -22.99
CA ASN A 290 -21.96 -53.38 -22.78
C ASN A 290 -22.15 -54.67 -21.94
N PRO A 291 -22.48 -54.57 -20.63
CA PRO A 291 -22.46 -55.75 -19.75
C PRO A 291 -23.52 -56.77 -20.16
N HIS A 292 -24.62 -56.29 -20.74
CA HIS A 292 -25.69 -57.11 -21.26
C HIS A 292 -25.27 -57.87 -22.52
N PHE A 293 -24.53 -57.23 -23.45
CA PHE A 293 -23.96 -57.94 -24.61
C PHE A 293 -22.99 -59.04 -24.17
N THR A 294 -22.09 -58.73 -23.23
CA THR A 294 -21.11 -59.69 -22.71
C THR A 294 -21.79 -60.87 -22.02
N PHE A 295 -22.78 -60.61 -21.16
CA PHE A 295 -23.52 -61.67 -20.49
C PHE A 295 -24.33 -62.53 -21.47
N ASN A 296 -24.95 -61.92 -22.49
CA ASN A 296 -25.68 -62.65 -23.52
C ASN A 296 -24.78 -63.53 -24.36
N ALA A 297 -23.63 -63.02 -24.81
CA ALA A 297 -22.66 -63.79 -25.57
C ALA A 297 -22.21 -65.03 -24.76
N LEU A 298 -21.87 -64.85 -23.48
CA LEU A 298 -21.51 -65.97 -22.60
C LEU A 298 -22.67 -66.96 -22.40
N SER A 299 -23.90 -66.47 -22.23
CA SER A 299 -25.09 -67.31 -22.08
C SER A 299 -25.38 -68.12 -23.34
N SER A 300 -25.22 -67.52 -24.53
CA SER A 300 -25.38 -68.20 -25.82
C SER A 300 -24.32 -69.26 -26.05
N ILE A 301 -23.05 -68.97 -25.72
CA ILE A 301 -21.96 -69.96 -25.75
C ILE A 301 -22.28 -71.13 -24.81
N GLN A 302 -22.74 -70.85 -23.58
CA GLN A 302 -23.16 -71.87 -22.63
C GLN A 302 -24.32 -72.72 -23.17
N GLY A 303 -25.32 -72.10 -23.82
CA GLY A 303 -26.44 -72.81 -24.44
C GLY A 303 -26.00 -73.75 -25.58
N LEU A 304 -25.07 -73.31 -26.44
CA LEU A 304 -24.51 -74.13 -27.52
C LEU A 304 -23.71 -75.32 -26.96
N MET A 305 -22.90 -75.10 -25.90
CA MET A 305 -22.20 -76.18 -25.21
C MET A 305 -23.17 -77.20 -24.61
N ASN A 306 -24.25 -76.73 -23.94
CA ASN A 306 -25.26 -77.59 -23.32
C ASN A 306 -26.09 -78.39 -24.35
N THR A 307 -26.18 -77.92 -25.60
CA THR A 307 -26.87 -78.61 -26.71
C THR A 307 -25.92 -79.44 -27.58
N ASN A 308 -24.67 -79.64 -27.12
CA ASN A 308 -23.63 -80.42 -27.79
C ASN A 308 -23.19 -79.87 -29.17
N ARG A 309 -23.42 -78.57 -29.43
CA ARG A 309 -22.98 -77.85 -30.64
C ARG A 309 -21.64 -77.16 -30.40
N ILE A 310 -20.63 -77.97 -30.05
CA ILE A 310 -19.33 -77.49 -29.54
C ILE A 310 -18.56 -76.67 -30.58
N ASP A 311 -18.59 -77.07 -31.86
CA ASP A 311 -17.89 -76.35 -32.92
C ASP A 311 -18.43 -74.93 -33.14
N GLU A 312 -19.76 -74.79 -33.08
CA GLU A 312 -20.44 -73.50 -33.18
C GLU A 312 -20.17 -72.61 -31.96
N ALA A 313 -20.12 -73.21 -30.75
CA ALA A 313 -19.74 -72.51 -29.54
C ALA A 313 -18.30 -71.95 -29.63
N ASN A 314 -17.37 -72.74 -30.17
CA ASN A 314 -15.98 -72.33 -30.38
C ASN A 314 -15.86 -71.20 -31.42
N GLN A 315 -16.57 -71.30 -32.54
CA GLN A 315 -16.61 -70.25 -33.55
C GLN A 315 -17.17 -68.94 -32.97
N TYR A 316 -18.27 -69.02 -32.22
CA TYR A 316 -18.87 -67.87 -31.54
C TYR A 316 -17.89 -67.22 -30.56
N LEU A 317 -17.20 -68.02 -29.74
CA LEU A 317 -16.20 -67.53 -28.78
C LEU A 317 -15.03 -66.81 -29.47
N GLN A 318 -14.55 -67.32 -30.60
CA GLN A 318 -13.49 -66.69 -31.38
C GLN A 318 -13.94 -65.35 -31.97
N GLU A 319 -15.13 -65.30 -32.57
CA GLU A 319 -15.69 -64.06 -33.13
C GLU A 319 -15.93 -63.02 -32.04
N PHE A 320 -16.49 -63.43 -30.90
CA PHE A 320 -16.71 -62.57 -29.73
C PHE A 320 -15.40 -62.01 -29.15
N SER A 321 -14.38 -62.86 -28.99
CA SER A 321 -13.05 -62.44 -28.51
C SER A 321 -12.37 -61.47 -29.47
N SER A 322 -12.53 -61.69 -30.78
CA SER A 322 -12.01 -60.80 -31.82
C SER A 322 -12.71 -59.44 -31.78
N LEU A 323 -14.03 -59.41 -31.64
CA LEU A 323 -14.82 -58.19 -31.50
C LEU A 323 -14.38 -57.39 -30.28
N LEU A 324 -14.30 -58.01 -29.10
CA LEU A 324 -13.85 -57.34 -27.87
C LEU A 324 -12.46 -56.70 -28.01
N ARG A 325 -11.49 -57.43 -28.58
CA ARG A 325 -10.14 -56.90 -28.80
C ARG A 325 -10.15 -55.69 -29.74
N LYS A 326 -10.90 -55.74 -30.85
CA LYS A 326 -11.00 -54.63 -31.81
C LYS A 326 -11.68 -53.42 -31.20
N THR A 327 -12.78 -53.60 -30.47
CA THR A 327 -13.49 -52.50 -29.78
C THR A 327 -12.59 -51.82 -28.76
N LEU A 328 -11.86 -52.59 -27.93
CA LEU A 328 -10.92 -52.03 -26.95
C LEU A 328 -9.76 -51.28 -27.61
N ALA A 329 -9.19 -51.81 -28.69
CA ALA A 329 -8.09 -51.17 -29.40
C ALA A 329 -8.50 -49.84 -30.07
N LYS A 330 -9.67 -49.81 -30.72
CA LYS A 330 -10.17 -48.66 -31.49
C LYS A 330 -10.83 -47.58 -30.63
N SER A 331 -11.24 -47.90 -29.40
CA SER A 331 -11.87 -46.97 -28.46
C SER A 331 -11.04 -45.76 -28.03
N LYS A 332 -9.73 -45.77 -28.30
CA LYS A 332 -8.81 -44.66 -27.99
C LYS A 332 -8.99 -43.44 -28.91
N HIS A 333 -9.57 -43.63 -30.09
CA HIS A 333 -9.75 -42.57 -31.08
C HIS A 333 -11.20 -42.06 -31.10
N ILE A 334 -11.36 -40.73 -31.18
CA ILE A 334 -12.68 -40.08 -31.21
C ILE A 334 -13.40 -40.37 -32.54
N PHE A 335 -12.63 -40.50 -33.63
CA PHE A 335 -13.10 -40.83 -34.97
C PHE A 335 -12.37 -42.08 -35.48
N ASN A 336 -13.04 -42.87 -36.32
CA ASN A 336 -12.51 -44.01 -37.06
C ASN A 336 -13.02 -43.98 -38.51
N SER A 337 -12.33 -44.65 -39.43
CA SER A 337 -12.84 -44.79 -40.80
C SER A 337 -14.16 -45.56 -40.80
N LEU A 338 -15.08 -45.22 -41.70
CA LEU A 338 -16.36 -45.89 -41.91
C LEU A 338 -16.16 -47.40 -42.12
N ASP A 339 -15.14 -47.80 -42.88
CA ASP A 339 -14.80 -49.20 -43.12
C ASP A 339 -14.53 -49.96 -41.82
N GLN A 340 -13.75 -49.36 -40.91
CA GLN A 340 -13.47 -49.92 -39.59
C GLN A 340 -14.70 -50.02 -38.69
N GLU A 341 -15.63 -49.05 -38.77
CA GLU A 341 -16.89 -49.11 -38.04
C GLU A 341 -17.78 -50.22 -38.60
N LEU A 342 -17.96 -50.28 -39.92
CA LEU A 342 -18.75 -51.31 -40.59
C LEU A 342 -18.18 -52.71 -40.36
N GLU A 343 -16.86 -52.88 -40.33
CA GLU A 343 -16.19 -54.14 -39.98
C GLU A 343 -16.60 -54.60 -38.57
N MET A 344 -16.57 -53.70 -37.57
CA MET A 344 -17.02 -54.02 -36.22
C MET A 344 -18.51 -54.36 -36.19
N MET A 345 -19.32 -53.64 -36.97
CA MET A 345 -20.76 -53.90 -37.05
C MET A 345 -21.07 -55.24 -37.72
N ARG A 346 -20.35 -55.63 -38.78
CA ARG A 346 -20.47 -56.97 -39.39
C ARG A 346 -20.19 -58.07 -38.37
N MET A 347 -19.13 -57.91 -37.57
CA MET A 347 -18.79 -58.87 -36.52
C MET A 347 -19.88 -58.94 -35.45
N TYR A 348 -20.39 -57.79 -35.00
CA TYR A 348 -21.48 -57.72 -34.02
C TYR A 348 -22.78 -58.34 -34.55
N ILE A 349 -23.21 -57.97 -35.76
CA ILE A 349 -24.43 -58.46 -36.39
C ILE A 349 -24.35 -59.97 -36.60
N ARG A 350 -23.20 -60.50 -37.02
CA ARG A 350 -22.99 -61.95 -37.20
C ARG A 350 -23.19 -62.70 -35.88
N ILE A 351 -22.60 -62.21 -34.80
CA ILE A 351 -22.74 -62.79 -33.45
C ILE A 351 -24.20 -62.80 -32.99
N GLU A 352 -24.94 -61.73 -33.22
CA GLU A 352 -26.37 -61.67 -32.84
C GLU A 352 -27.28 -62.43 -33.82
N ALA A 353 -26.91 -62.55 -35.10
CA ALA A 353 -27.64 -63.35 -36.10
C ALA A 353 -27.62 -64.84 -35.74
N PHE A 354 -26.53 -65.36 -35.16
CA PHE A 354 -26.50 -66.71 -34.60
C PHE A 354 -27.55 -66.93 -33.49
N ARG A 355 -27.94 -65.87 -32.78
CA ARG A 355 -28.88 -65.95 -31.65
C ARG A 355 -30.32 -65.78 -32.07
N PHE A 356 -30.61 -64.80 -32.94
CA PHE A 356 -31.98 -64.42 -33.30
C PHE A 356 -32.42 -64.91 -34.68
N ASN A 357 -31.51 -65.51 -35.46
CA ASN A 357 -31.75 -66.11 -36.76
C ASN A 357 -32.44 -65.18 -37.77
N PHE A 358 -31.80 -64.05 -38.12
CA PHE A 358 -32.31 -63.05 -39.07
C PHE A 358 -31.33 -62.86 -40.24
N SER A 359 -31.85 -62.31 -41.35
CA SER A 359 -31.05 -61.97 -42.54
C SER A 359 -30.56 -60.52 -42.47
N TRP A 360 -29.36 -60.25 -42.99
CA TRP A 360 -28.80 -58.92 -42.99
C TRP A 360 -27.94 -58.63 -44.22
N ASP A 361 -27.86 -57.37 -44.60
CA ASP A 361 -26.97 -56.89 -45.66
C ASP A 361 -26.43 -55.48 -45.36
N ILE A 362 -25.27 -55.16 -45.95
CA ILE A 362 -24.65 -53.85 -45.88
C ILE A 362 -24.26 -53.40 -47.29
N GLU A 363 -24.99 -52.41 -47.79
CA GLU A 363 -24.79 -51.81 -49.08
C GLU A 363 -24.00 -50.50 -48.94
N ILE A 364 -22.94 -50.35 -49.73
CA ILE A 364 -22.15 -49.13 -49.81
C ILE A 364 -22.21 -48.67 -51.27
N ALA A 365 -22.65 -47.43 -51.49
CA ALA A 365 -22.68 -46.82 -52.82
C ALA A 365 -21.25 -46.77 -53.42
N GLU A 366 -21.12 -47.07 -54.72
CA GLU A 366 -19.81 -47.20 -55.39
C GLU A 366 -18.98 -45.91 -55.34
N GLU A 367 -19.65 -44.76 -55.26
CA GLU A 367 -19.03 -43.45 -55.21
C GLU A 367 -18.36 -43.15 -53.85
N LEU A 368 -18.63 -43.97 -52.82
CA LEU A 368 -18.06 -43.79 -51.49
C LEU A 368 -16.78 -44.61 -51.31
N ASN A 369 -15.73 -43.96 -50.82
CA ASN A 369 -14.55 -44.65 -50.30
C ASN A 369 -14.61 -44.75 -48.77
N PRO A 370 -15.08 -45.88 -48.19
CA PRO A 370 -15.28 -46.01 -46.75
C PRO A 370 -13.98 -45.98 -45.93
N SER A 371 -12.82 -46.18 -46.56
CA SER A 371 -11.52 -46.12 -45.88
C SER A 371 -11.08 -44.67 -45.57
N VAL A 372 -11.62 -43.68 -46.28
CA VAL A 372 -11.25 -42.25 -46.13
C VAL A 372 -12.29 -41.47 -45.32
N ILE A 373 -13.54 -41.94 -45.29
CA ILE A 373 -14.62 -41.28 -44.54
C ILE A 373 -14.44 -41.55 -43.05
N GLU A 374 -14.13 -40.53 -42.25
CA GLU A 374 -14.02 -40.67 -40.79
C GLU A 374 -15.34 -40.40 -40.09
N ILE A 375 -15.88 -41.36 -39.34
CA ILE A 375 -17.08 -41.19 -38.51
C ILE A 375 -16.75 -41.33 -37.01
N PRO A 376 -17.60 -40.83 -36.10
CA PRO A 376 -17.38 -41.02 -34.67
C PRO A 376 -17.45 -42.51 -34.29
N THR A 377 -16.42 -43.00 -33.60
CA THR A 377 -16.26 -44.42 -33.24
C THR A 377 -17.45 -44.94 -32.44
N LEU A 378 -18.06 -46.09 -32.76
CA LEU A 378 -19.22 -46.66 -32.05
C LEU A 378 -20.50 -45.80 -32.11
N LEU A 379 -20.68 -45.01 -33.17
CA LEU A 379 -21.93 -44.28 -33.39
C LEU A 379 -23.04 -45.17 -33.96
N LEU A 380 -22.68 -46.19 -34.74
CA LEU A 380 -23.65 -47.10 -35.38
C LEU A 380 -24.13 -48.20 -34.43
N GLN A 381 -23.28 -48.60 -33.48
CA GLN A 381 -23.54 -49.71 -32.58
C GLN A 381 -24.89 -49.61 -31.85
N PRO A 382 -25.27 -48.47 -31.24
CA PRO A 382 -26.54 -48.38 -30.51
C PRO A 382 -27.76 -48.52 -31.44
N LEU A 383 -27.67 -48.02 -32.67
CA LEU A 383 -28.77 -48.11 -33.64
C LEU A 383 -28.99 -49.56 -34.06
N ILE A 384 -27.90 -50.26 -34.40
CA ILE A 384 -27.94 -51.67 -34.80
C ILE A 384 -28.35 -52.57 -33.63
N GLU A 385 -27.87 -52.27 -32.42
CA GLU A 385 -28.27 -52.98 -31.21
C GLU A 385 -29.78 -52.88 -30.95
N ASN A 386 -30.36 -51.69 -31.11
CA ASN A 386 -31.80 -51.49 -30.96
C ASN A 386 -32.60 -52.20 -32.05
N SER A 387 -32.18 -52.09 -33.32
CA SER A 387 -32.81 -52.80 -34.44
C SER A 387 -32.86 -54.30 -34.20
N ILE A 388 -31.75 -54.91 -33.76
CA ILE A 388 -31.70 -56.36 -33.51
C ILE A 388 -32.54 -56.74 -32.28
N LYS A 389 -32.28 -56.12 -31.12
CA LYS A 389 -32.90 -56.55 -29.86
C LYS A 389 -34.39 -56.25 -29.78
N HIS A 390 -34.82 -55.12 -30.31
CA HIS A 390 -36.20 -54.68 -30.18
C HIS A 390 -36.97 -54.81 -31.49
N GLY A 391 -36.32 -54.65 -32.64
CA GLY A 391 -36.94 -54.84 -33.95
C GLY A 391 -37.05 -56.31 -34.35
N LEU A 392 -35.97 -57.08 -34.19
CA LEU A 392 -35.86 -58.42 -34.81
C LEU A 392 -36.04 -59.61 -33.84
N SER A 393 -35.86 -59.41 -32.53
CA SER A 393 -35.84 -60.48 -31.50
C SER A 393 -37.07 -61.40 -31.44
N GLY A 394 -38.16 -61.11 -32.17
CA GLY A 394 -39.35 -61.96 -32.25
C GLY A 394 -39.74 -62.39 -33.68
N LEU A 395 -38.97 -62.01 -34.69
CA LEU A 395 -39.32 -62.26 -36.11
C LEU A 395 -38.67 -63.53 -36.68
N GLY A 396 -37.60 -64.03 -36.04
CA GLY A 396 -36.83 -65.17 -36.56
C GLY A 396 -36.38 -64.93 -37.99
N GLU A 397 -36.53 -65.94 -38.85
CA GLU A 397 -36.07 -65.89 -40.26
C GLU A 397 -36.73 -64.79 -41.10
N LYS A 398 -37.88 -64.26 -40.65
CA LYS A 398 -38.55 -63.13 -41.29
C LYS A 398 -37.86 -61.81 -40.98
N GLY A 399 -36.94 -61.75 -40.02
CA GLY A 399 -36.20 -60.56 -39.65
C GLY A 399 -35.22 -60.14 -40.74
N GLN A 400 -35.23 -58.86 -41.07
CA GLN A 400 -34.35 -58.26 -42.09
C GLN A 400 -33.71 -56.99 -41.53
N LEU A 401 -32.37 -56.94 -41.59
CA LEU A 401 -31.58 -55.75 -41.27
C LEU A 401 -30.81 -55.29 -42.52
N LEU A 402 -31.03 -54.05 -42.95
CA LEU A 402 -30.30 -53.46 -44.08
C LEU A 402 -29.58 -52.19 -43.61
N ILE A 403 -28.27 -52.13 -43.86
CA ILE A 403 -27.48 -50.91 -43.65
C ILE A 403 -27.10 -50.35 -45.02
N VAL A 404 -27.45 -49.10 -45.29
CA VAL A 404 -27.13 -48.43 -46.56
C VAL A 404 -26.27 -47.21 -46.29
N CYS A 405 -25.08 -47.16 -46.89
CA CYS A 405 -24.19 -46.00 -46.89
C CYS A 405 -24.22 -45.36 -48.27
N LYS A 406 -24.60 -44.07 -48.36
CA LYS A 406 -24.71 -43.35 -49.63
C LYS A 406 -24.44 -41.85 -49.48
N GLU A 407 -24.18 -41.16 -50.58
CA GLU A 407 -24.20 -39.69 -50.58
C GLU A 407 -25.61 -39.15 -50.32
N GLY A 408 -25.66 -38.00 -49.64
CA GLY A 408 -26.89 -37.25 -49.41
C GLY A 408 -27.28 -36.37 -50.59
N GLN A 409 -28.51 -35.85 -50.58
CA GLN A 409 -29.01 -35.00 -51.68
C GLN A 409 -28.25 -33.66 -51.82
N LYS A 410 -27.57 -33.20 -50.77
CA LYS A 410 -26.75 -31.99 -50.79
C LYS A 410 -25.28 -32.38 -50.96
N LYS A 411 -24.56 -31.61 -51.77
CA LYS A 411 -23.12 -31.79 -51.98
C LYS A 411 -22.37 -31.82 -50.64
N GLY A 412 -21.42 -32.75 -50.50
CA GLY A 412 -20.64 -32.94 -49.28
C GLY A 412 -21.40 -33.61 -48.12
N THR A 413 -22.63 -34.10 -48.35
CA THR A 413 -23.42 -34.81 -47.33
C THR A 413 -23.25 -36.31 -47.50
N PHE A 414 -23.06 -37.01 -46.40
CA PHE A 414 -23.01 -38.47 -46.33
C PHE A 414 -24.17 -38.98 -45.47
N VAL A 415 -24.79 -40.11 -45.84
CA VAL A 415 -25.97 -40.66 -45.17
C VAL A 415 -25.75 -42.14 -44.87
N ILE A 416 -26.04 -42.54 -43.63
CA ILE A 416 -26.15 -43.94 -43.23
C ILE A 416 -27.59 -44.20 -42.82
N VAL A 417 -28.20 -45.22 -43.42
CA VAL A 417 -29.53 -45.70 -43.08
C VAL A 417 -29.42 -47.07 -42.46
N VAL A 418 -29.93 -47.24 -41.24
CA VAL A 418 -30.11 -48.55 -40.61
C VAL A 418 -31.61 -48.86 -40.65
N LYS A 419 -31.99 -49.86 -41.45
CA LYS A 419 -33.37 -50.25 -41.68
C LYS A 419 -33.63 -51.64 -41.13
N ASP A 420 -34.68 -51.77 -40.35
CA ASP A 420 -35.23 -53.07 -39.93
C ASP A 420 -36.72 -53.16 -40.23
N ASN A 421 -37.21 -54.38 -40.46
CA ASN A 421 -38.64 -54.64 -40.68
C ASN A 421 -39.43 -54.87 -39.37
N GLY A 422 -38.84 -54.51 -38.23
CA GLY A 422 -39.46 -54.55 -36.92
C GLY A 422 -40.11 -53.22 -36.52
N THR A 423 -40.82 -53.23 -35.39
CA THR A 423 -41.48 -52.03 -34.85
C THR A 423 -41.07 -51.81 -33.39
N TRP A 424 -39.95 -51.09 -33.18
CA TRP A 424 -39.43 -50.84 -31.84
C TRP A 424 -39.61 -49.40 -31.34
N LEU A 425 -39.88 -48.43 -32.22
CA LEU A 425 -40.19 -47.04 -31.84
C LEU A 425 -41.67 -46.75 -31.53
N ASN A 426 -42.56 -47.76 -31.52
CA ASN A 426 -44.00 -47.57 -31.26
C ASN A 426 -44.43 -47.80 -29.80
N LYS A 427 -43.56 -48.31 -28.93
CA LYS A 427 -43.83 -48.38 -27.49
C LYS A 427 -43.59 -47.00 -26.88
N SER A 428 -44.66 -46.38 -26.38
CA SER A 428 -44.75 -45.04 -25.79
C SER A 428 -44.03 -44.90 -24.44
N SER A 429 -42.78 -45.34 -24.35
CA SER A 429 -42.02 -45.37 -23.11
C SER A 429 -40.55 -45.19 -23.45
N GLU A 430 -40.01 -44.01 -23.10
CA GLU A 430 -38.59 -43.66 -23.01
C GLU A 430 -37.66 -44.24 -24.09
N PHE A 431 -37.12 -43.38 -24.95
CA PHE A 431 -35.91 -43.69 -25.71
C PHE A 431 -34.92 -44.38 -24.77
N GLY A 432 -34.62 -45.65 -25.02
CA GLY A 432 -33.79 -46.45 -24.12
C GLY A 432 -32.45 -45.74 -23.86
N TYR A 433 -31.85 -46.01 -22.70
CA TYR A 433 -30.61 -45.35 -22.22
C TYR A 433 -29.49 -45.27 -23.30
N GLY A 434 -29.43 -46.24 -24.24
CA GLY A 434 -28.48 -46.22 -25.36
C GLY A 434 -28.74 -45.15 -26.44
N LEU A 435 -30.00 -44.79 -26.72
CA LEU A 435 -30.35 -43.77 -27.72
C LEU A 435 -30.18 -42.35 -27.18
N SER A 436 -30.53 -42.12 -25.92
CA SER A 436 -30.28 -40.84 -25.26
C SER A 436 -28.78 -40.51 -25.18
N LEU A 437 -27.94 -41.52 -24.88
CA LEU A 437 -26.48 -41.39 -24.96
C LEU A 437 -26.00 -41.10 -26.38
N THR A 438 -26.62 -41.70 -27.39
CA THR A 438 -26.29 -41.45 -28.81
C THR A 438 -26.60 -40.00 -29.20
N GLU A 439 -27.76 -39.47 -28.78
CA GLU A 439 -28.11 -38.06 -29.00
C GLU A 439 -27.19 -37.09 -28.27
N GLU A 440 -26.85 -37.36 -27.00
CA GLU A 440 -25.92 -36.54 -26.23
C GLU A 440 -24.52 -36.52 -26.87
N ARG A 441 -24.11 -37.67 -27.40
CA ARG A 441 -22.86 -37.80 -28.14
C ARG A 441 -22.87 -37.00 -29.43
N ILE A 442 -23.94 -37.08 -30.23
CA ILE A 442 -24.11 -36.28 -31.44
C ILE A 442 -24.05 -34.78 -31.11
N LYS A 443 -24.76 -34.32 -30.07
CA LYS A 443 -24.71 -32.93 -29.60
C LYS A 443 -23.28 -32.50 -29.23
N THR A 444 -22.55 -33.36 -28.53
CA THR A 444 -21.15 -33.11 -28.15
C THR A 444 -20.26 -32.97 -29.38
N ILE A 445 -20.39 -33.85 -30.37
CA ILE A 445 -19.59 -33.82 -31.60
C ILE A 445 -19.90 -32.57 -32.43
N ASN A 446 -21.18 -32.22 -32.58
CA ASN A 446 -21.61 -31.02 -33.28
C ASN A 446 -21.08 -29.74 -32.61
N SER A 447 -20.92 -29.73 -31.28
CA SER A 447 -20.30 -28.61 -30.56
C SER A 447 -18.79 -28.48 -30.81
N MET A 448 -18.11 -29.59 -31.12
CA MET A 448 -16.68 -29.63 -31.42
C MET A 448 -16.39 -29.27 -32.88
N LYS A 449 -17.22 -29.72 -33.83
CA LYS A 449 -17.09 -29.48 -35.27
C LYS A 449 -18.14 -28.51 -35.78
N LYS A 450 -17.87 -27.19 -35.70
CA LYS A 450 -18.85 -26.15 -36.04
C LYS A 450 -19.33 -26.15 -37.50
N GLU A 451 -18.52 -26.67 -38.42
CA GLU A 451 -18.81 -26.68 -39.87
C GLU A 451 -19.34 -28.03 -40.36
N GLN A 452 -19.30 -29.08 -39.52
CA GLN A 452 -19.76 -30.42 -39.86
C GLN A 452 -20.75 -30.89 -38.79
N ASN A 453 -22.01 -31.14 -39.18
CA ASN A 453 -23.05 -31.54 -38.24
C ASN A 453 -23.64 -32.91 -38.59
N ILE A 454 -23.94 -33.66 -37.54
CA ILE A 454 -24.62 -34.96 -37.59
C ILE A 454 -26.05 -34.77 -37.11
N VAL A 455 -27.01 -35.30 -37.85
CA VAL A 455 -28.43 -35.34 -37.50
C VAL A 455 -28.89 -36.79 -37.49
N LEU A 456 -29.66 -37.18 -36.48
CA LEU A 456 -30.29 -38.50 -36.37
C LEU A 456 -31.81 -38.33 -36.49
N ASP A 457 -32.39 -38.93 -37.50
CA ASP A 457 -33.83 -38.95 -37.76
C ASP A 457 -34.36 -40.38 -37.78
N PHE A 458 -35.67 -40.54 -37.56
CA PHE A 458 -36.35 -41.83 -37.61
C PHE A 458 -37.55 -41.80 -38.56
N ASN A 459 -37.70 -42.85 -39.37
CA ASN A 459 -38.85 -43.05 -40.25
C ASN A 459 -39.53 -44.40 -39.96
N LYS A 460 -40.86 -44.46 -40.14
CA LYS A 460 -41.73 -45.55 -39.64
C LYS A 460 -42.67 -46.17 -40.71
N LYS A 461 -42.41 -45.97 -42.00
CA LYS A 461 -43.38 -46.33 -43.05
C LYS A 461 -43.64 -47.85 -43.16
N ASP A 462 -42.59 -48.67 -43.19
CA ASP A 462 -42.68 -50.15 -43.29
C ASP A 462 -41.57 -50.82 -42.45
N GLY A 463 -41.67 -50.63 -41.12
CA GLY A 463 -40.64 -51.01 -40.16
C GLY A 463 -40.01 -49.79 -39.49
N THR A 464 -38.74 -49.90 -39.10
CA THR A 464 -37.99 -48.81 -38.46
C THR A 464 -36.75 -48.46 -39.26
N GLU A 465 -36.61 -47.19 -39.64
CA GLU A 465 -35.44 -46.65 -40.31
C GLU A 465 -34.80 -45.57 -39.43
N ALA A 466 -33.57 -45.81 -38.98
CA ALA A 466 -32.72 -44.80 -38.35
C ALA A 466 -31.79 -44.19 -39.40
N ILE A 467 -31.85 -42.87 -39.58
CA ILE A 467 -31.14 -42.14 -40.62
C ILE A 467 -30.14 -41.20 -39.97
N LEU A 468 -28.86 -41.46 -40.15
CA LEU A 468 -27.77 -40.58 -39.77
C LEU A 468 -27.35 -39.76 -40.99
N THR A 469 -27.51 -38.44 -40.90
CA THR A 469 -27.09 -37.49 -41.93
C THR A 469 -25.88 -36.71 -41.44
N PHE A 470 -24.77 -36.83 -42.15
CA PHE A 470 -23.52 -36.13 -41.89
C PHE A 470 -23.34 -35.03 -42.93
N HIS A 471 -23.56 -33.77 -42.57
CA HIS A 471 -23.42 -32.66 -43.50
C HIS A 471 -21.98 -32.14 -43.53
N ASN A 472 -21.53 -31.73 -44.73
CA ASN A 472 -20.17 -31.22 -45.00
C ASN A 472 -19.07 -32.19 -44.55
N TRP A 473 -19.33 -33.50 -44.71
CA TRP A 473 -18.51 -34.57 -44.16
C TRP A 473 -17.62 -35.26 -45.19
N LEU A 474 -17.94 -35.09 -46.48
CA LEU A 474 -17.10 -35.51 -47.60
C LEU A 474 -16.29 -34.30 -48.07
N ASP A 475 -14.97 -34.44 -48.06
CA ASP A 475 -14.06 -33.49 -48.67
C ASP A 475 -14.21 -33.56 -50.20
N ASN A 476 -14.16 -32.41 -50.88
CA ASN A 476 -14.18 -32.37 -52.36
C ASN A 476 -12.97 -33.07 -52.97
#